data_AF-A0A950S8W9-F1
#
_entry.id   AF-A0A950S8W9-F1
#
_cell.length_a   1.000
_cell.length_b   1.000
_cell.length_c   1.000
_cell.angle_alpha   90.00
_cell.angle_beta   90.00
_cell.angle_gamma   90.00
#
_symmetry.space_group_name_H-M   'P 1'
#
loop_
_entity.id
_entity.type
_entity.pdbx_description
1 polymer ?
#
loop_
_entity_poly.entity_id
_entity_poly.type
_entity_poly.pdbx_seq_one_letter_code
_entity_poly.pdbx_strand_id
1 'polypeptide(L)'
;MDTPGGSYTPPPPPPPPTGGTPAAPGGDLVYPQQPPKDPVLIAVLNLIVAGCLGYFMIGQKMKGIVAVIAWVLGLFFTCGTVSGLVSIVAAIDGYLQAMQLKANVPVAQWTFFNDHR
;
A
#
# COMPACT_ATOMS: atom_id res chain seq x y z
N MET A 1 10.19 47.06 38.66
CA MET A 1 9.16 46.90 37.60
C MET A 1 9.57 45.65 36.83
N ASP A 2 9.10 44.50 37.29
CA ASP A 2 9.51 43.20 36.75
C ASP A 2 8.52 42.78 35.64
N THR A 3 9.06 42.51 34.46
CA THR A 3 8.28 42.02 33.30
C THR A 3 8.52 40.52 33.18
N PRO A 4 7.53 39.63 33.37
CA PRO A 4 7.74 38.22 33.15
C PRO A 4 7.71 37.92 31.65
N GLY A 5 8.90 37.78 31.06
CA GLY A 5 9.08 37.23 29.72
C GLY A 5 8.77 35.73 29.72
N GLY A 6 7.50 35.37 29.54
CA GLY A 6 7.09 33.99 29.28
C GLY A 6 7.31 33.65 27.80
N SER A 7 8.24 32.74 27.51
CA SER A 7 8.41 32.17 26.18
C SER A 7 7.19 31.31 25.83
N TYR A 8 6.34 31.81 24.95
CA TYR A 8 5.26 31.03 24.34
C TYR A 8 5.87 30.02 23.36
N THR A 9 5.84 28.74 23.72
CA THR A 9 5.99 27.64 22.75
C THR A 9 4.59 27.27 22.26
N PRO A 10 4.30 27.35 20.94
CA PRO A 10 3.01 26.88 20.44
C PRO A 10 2.87 25.38 20.75
N PRO A 11 1.65 24.92 21.07
CA PRO A 11 1.40 23.50 21.28
C PRO A 11 1.78 22.70 20.02
N PRO A 12 2.24 21.45 20.17
CA PRO A 12 2.50 20.59 19.03
C PRO A 12 1.22 20.45 18.17
N PRO A 13 1.36 20.30 16.84
CA PRO A 13 0.22 20.08 15.97
C PRO A 13 -0.60 18.88 16.47
N PRO A 14 -1.94 18.93 16.35
CA PRO A 14 -2.77 17.81 16.76
C PRO A 14 -2.33 16.54 16.02
N PRO A 15 -2.30 15.38 16.70
CA PRO A 15 -2.06 14.11 16.01
C PRO A 15 -3.07 13.95 14.86
N PRO A 16 -2.70 13.28 13.76
CA PRO A 16 -3.63 12.97 12.68
C PRO A 16 -4.94 12.41 13.26
N PRO A 17 -6.11 12.73 12.69
CA PRO A 17 -7.38 12.27 13.23
C PRO A 17 -7.36 10.76 13.39
N THR A 18 -7.28 10.28 14.63
CA THR A 18 -7.62 8.92 15.02
C THR A 18 -9.14 8.78 14.95
N GLY A 19 -9.67 8.97 13.74
CA GLY A 19 -11.05 8.62 13.39
C GLY A 19 -11.13 7.10 13.37
N GLY A 20 -11.88 6.55 14.32
CA GLY A 20 -11.97 5.13 14.60
C GLY A 20 -12.14 4.27 13.35
N THR A 21 -11.13 3.44 13.10
CA THR A 21 -11.27 2.16 12.43
C THR A 21 -10.52 1.16 13.30
N PRO A 22 -11.14 0.03 13.71
CA PRO A 22 -10.43 -1.00 14.45
C PRO A 22 -9.19 -1.39 13.65
N ALA A 23 -8.01 -1.31 14.27
CA ALA A 23 -6.80 -1.84 13.67
C ALA A 23 -7.06 -3.28 13.22
N ALA A 24 -7.15 -3.50 11.91
CA ALA A 24 -7.24 -4.83 11.34
C ALA A 24 -6.01 -5.64 11.83
N PRO A 25 -6.14 -6.94 12.11
CA PRO A 25 -5.06 -7.70 12.72
C PRO A 25 -3.88 -7.81 11.74
N GLY A 26 -2.81 -7.04 11.94
CA GLY A 26 -1.67 -7.06 11.02
C GLY A 26 -0.82 -5.78 10.85
N GLY A 27 -0.78 -4.88 11.83
CA GLY A 27 0.42 -4.11 12.18
C GLY A 27 0.76 -2.83 11.40
N ASP A 28 0.78 -2.82 10.07
CA ASP A 28 1.31 -1.68 9.31
C ASP A 28 0.32 -1.11 8.28
N LEU A 29 0.08 0.19 8.38
CA LEU A 29 -0.67 0.97 7.40
C LEU A 29 0.27 1.56 6.34
N VAL A 30 -0.18 1.50 5.10
CA VAL A 30 0.40 2.19 3.96
C VAL A 30 -0.39 3.48 3.77
N TYR A 31 0.31 4.61 3.86
CA TYR A 31 -0.29 5.93 3.72
C TYR A 31 -0.18 6.46 2.27
N PRO A 32 -1.14 7.28 1.83
CA PRO A 32 -1.09 7.98 0.54
C PRO A 32 0.23 8.75 0.35
N GLN A 33 0.79 8.67 -0.86
CA GLN A 33 1.99 9.41 -1.27
C GLN A 33 1.61 10.65 -2.09
N GLN A 34 2.44 11.71 -2.02
CA GLN A 34 2.33 12.90 -2.86
C GLN A 34 3.56 13.02 -3.76
N PRO A 35 3.41 13.02 -5.11
CA PRO A 35 2.16 12.88 -5.86
C PRO A 35 1.57 11.45 -5.79
N PRO A 36 0.24 11.29 -5.91
CA PRO A 36 -0.39 9.98 -5.98
C PRO A 36 0.13 9.17 -7.17
N LYS A 37 0.37 7.88 -6.97
CA LYS A 37 0.73 6.96 -8.06
C LYS A 37 -0.50 6.68 -8.91
N ASP A 38 -0.31 6.60 -10.23
CA ASP A 38 -1.38 6.27 -11.17
C ASP A 38 -1.77 4.79 -11.04
N PRO A 39 -3.04 4.46 -10.70
CA PRO A 39 -3.48 3.08 -10.59
C PRO A 39 -3.23 2.23 -11.85
N VAL A 40 -3.36 2.83 -13.04
CA VAL A 40 -3.11 2.11 -14.30
C VAL A 40 -1.65 1.70 -14.42
N LEU A 41 -0.73 2.60 -14.05
CA LEU A 41 0.70 2.28 -14.01
C LEU A 41 0.98 1.13 -13.04
N ILE A 42 0.38 1.14 -11.85
CA ILE A 42 0.55 0.06 -10.85
C ILE A 42 0.06 -1.28 -11.41
N ALA A 43 -1.09 -1.29 -12.08
CA ALA A 43 -1.64 -2.50 -12.71
C ALA A 43 -0.69 -3.07 -13.77
N VAL A 44 -0.21 -2.22 -14.68
CA VAL A 44 0.71 -2.61 -15.76
C VAL A 44 2.02 -3.16 -15.21
N LEU A 45 2.58 -2.52 -14.19
CA LEU A 45 3.83 -2.97 -13.57
C LEU A 45 3.69 -4.31 -12.87
N ASN A 46 2.59 -4.56 -12.15
CA ASN A 46 2.32 -5.88 -11.58
C ASN A 46 2.08 -6.94 -12.68
N LEU A 47 1.40 -6.59 -13.78
CA LEU A 47 1.15 -7.55 -14.85
C LEU A 47 2.44 -8.02 -15.54
N ILE A 48 3.34 -7.07 -15.84
CA ILE A 48 4.54 -7.33 -16.65
C ILE A 48 5.75 -7.72 -15.79
N VAL A 49 5.86 -7.18 -14.58
CA VAL A 49 7.04 -7.36 -13.71
C VAL A 49 6.70 -8.28 -12.54
N ALA A 50 6.52 -9.55 -12.86
CA ALA A 50 6.40 -10.67 -11.91
C ALA A 50 5.37 -10.46 -10.77
N GLY A 51 4.28 -9.73 -11.01
CA GLY A 51 3.25 -9.49 -10.00
C GLY A 51 3.64 -8.54 -8.87
N CYS A 52 4.79 -7.86 -8.92
CA CYS A 52 5.36 -7.27 -7.70
C CYS A 52 5.69 -5.78 -7.72
N LEU A 53 6.12 -5.22 -8.86
CA LEU A 53 6.75 -3.90 -8.89
C LEU A 53 5.76 -2.78 -8.50
N GLY A 54 4.50 -2.91 -8.89
CA GLY A 54 3.43 -2.00 -8.50
C GLY A 54 3.22 -1.96 -6.98
N TYR A 55 3.28 -3.11 -6.30
CA TYR A 55 3.18 -3.16 -4.83
C TYR A 55 4.32 -2.43 -4.12
N PHE A 56 5.56 -2.60 -4.61
CA PHE A 56 6.69 -1.87 -4.04
C PHE A 56 6.55 -0.36 -4.23
N MET A 57 6.02 0.08 -5.37
CA MET A 57 5.82 1.50 -5.64
C MET A 57 4.78 2.15 -4.73
N ILE A 58 3.69 1.44 -4.40
CA ILE A 58 2.67 1.95 -3.49
C ILE A 58 2.98 1.71 -2.01
N GLY A 59 4.08 1.01 -1.67
CA GLY A 59 4.49 0.76 -0.29
C GLY A 59 3.96 -0.54 0.34
N GLN A 60 3.24 -1.38 -0.42
CA GLN A 60 2.79 -2.71 0.01
C GLN A 60 3.91 -3.76 -0.13
N LYS A 61 5.03 -3.55 0.58
CA LYS A 61 6.27 -4.32 0.42
C LYS A 61 6.07 -5.82 0.67
N MET A 62 5.25 -6.18 1.66
CA MET A 62 5.03 -7.59 2.02
C MET A 62 4.33 -8.35 0.89
N LYS A 63 3.29 -7.76 0.30
CA LYS A 63 2.62 -8.32 -0.88
C LYS A 63 3.55 -8.41 -2.08
N GLY A 64 4.41 -7.42 -2.29
CA GLY A 64 5.45 -7.47 -3.33
C GLY A 64 6.35 -8.70 -3.19
N ILE A 65 6.84 -8.98 -1.97
CA ILE A 65 7.68 -10.15 -1.69
C ILE A 65 6.92 -11.46 -1.96
N VAL A 66 5.69 -11.58 -1.43
CA VAL A 66 4.86 -12.78 -1.63
C VAL A 66 4.56 -13.01 -3.11
N ALA A 67 4.25 -11.95 -3.85
CA ALA A 67 3.98 -12.05 -5.28
C ALA A 67 5.19 -12.55 -6.08
N VAL A 68 6.41 -12.07 -5.79
CA VAL A 68 7.63 -12.58 -6.44
C VAL A 68 7.84 -14.07 -6.14
N ILE A 69 7.69 -14.48 -4.88
CA ILE A 69 7.88 -15.89 -4.49
C ILE A 69 6.86 -16.77 -5.22
N ALA A 70 5.59 -16.38 -5.19
CA ALA A 70 4.53 -17.12 -5.89
C ALA A 70 4.77 -17.17 -7.41
N TRP A 71 5.23 -16.07 -7.99
CA TRP A 71 5.54 -15.99 -9.42
C TRP A 71 6.71 -16.91 -9.80
N VAL A 72 7.80 -16.91 -9.02
CA VAL A 72 8.98 -17.77 -9.24
C VAL A 72 8.61 -19.25 -9.09
N LEU A 73 7.89 -19.61 -8.03
CA LEU A 73 7.42 -20.99 -7.84
C LEU A 73 6.48 -21.41 -8.98
N GLY A 74 5.55 -20.55 -9.39
CA GLY A 74 4.68 -20.80 -10.53
C GLY A 74 5.46 -21.03 -11.83
N LEU A 75 6.61 -20.36 -11.99
CA LEU A 75 7.38 -20.42 -13.22
C LEU A 75 8.01 -21.80 -13.38
N PHE A 76 8.66 -22.27 -12.31
CA PHE A 76 9.38 -23.54 -12.32
C PHE A 76 8.47 -24.77 -12.16
N PHE A 77 7.41 -24.68 -11.35
CA PHE A 77 6.57 -25.84 -11.04
C PHE A 77 5.34 -25.98 -11.94
N THR A 78 4.92 -24.93 -12.64
CA THR A 78 3.69 -24.94 -13.47
C THR A 78 3.89 -24.42 -14.88
N CYS A 79 5.16 -24.40 -15.34
CA CYS A 79 5.56 -23.87 -16.64
C CYS A 79 5.04 -22.43 -16.89
N GLY A 80 4.98 -21.61 -15.85
CA GLY A 80 4.54 -20.21 -15.93
C GLY A 80 3.03 -19.98 -15.90
N THR A 81 2.20 -21.04 -15.86
CA THR A 81 0.73 -20.87 -15.82
C THR A 81 0.30 -20.14 -14.54
N VAL A 82 0.77 -20.62 -13.38
CA VAL A 82 0.49 -19.95 -12.10
C VAL A 82 1.15 -18.58 -12.03
N SER A 83 2.33 -18.39 -12.63
CA SER A 83 2.99 -17.08 -12.71
C SER A 83 2.13 -16.06 -13.44
N GLY A 84 1.53 -16.44 -14.58
CA GLY A 84 0.61 -15.60 -15.32
C GLY A 84 -0.63 -15.24 -14.50
N LEU A 85 -1.23 -16.21 -13.80
CA LEU A 85 -2.37 -15.96 -12.92
C LEU A 85 -2.02 -15.04 -11.74
N VAL A 86 -0.86 -15.24 -11.12
CA VAL A 86 -0.34 -14.38 -10.04
C VAL A 86 -0.17 -12.94 -10.55
N SER A 87 0.43 -12.75 -11.73
CA SER A 87 0.57 -11.42 -12.34
C SER A 87 -0.79 -10.74 -12.57
N ILE A 88 -1.79 -11.49 -13.06
CA ILE A 88 -3.15 -10.96 -13.29
C ILE A 88 -3.82 -10.55 -11.97
N VAL A 89 -3.82 -11.44 -10.98
CA VAL A 89 -4.43 -11.18 -9.67
C VAL A 89 -3.74 -10.00 -8.99
N ALA A 90 -2.41 -9.94 -9.04
CA ALA A 90 -1.64 -8.84 -8.48
C ALA A 90 -1.87 -7.50 -9.20
N ALA A 91 -2.10 -7.51 -10.51
CA ALA A 91 -2.44 -6.31 -11.27
C ALA A 91 -3.80 -5.75 -10.83
N ILE A 92 -4.82 -6.61 -10.67
CA ILE A 92 -6.16 -6.19 -10.22
C ILE A 92 -6.12 -5.67 -8.79
N ASP A 93 -5.47 -6.41 -7.87
CA ASP A 93 -5.34 -5.98 -6.48
C ASP A 93 -4.56 -4.67 -6.36
N GLY A 94 -3.39 -4.58 -6.98
CA GLY A 94 -2.57 -3.37 -6.98
C GLY A 94 -3.29 -2.15 -7.55
N TYR A 95 -4.10 -2.34 -8.60
CA TYR A 95 -4.96 -1.29 -9.15
C TYR A 95 -5.95 -0.75 -8.11
N LEU A 96 -6.69 -1.63 -7.44
CA LEU A 96 -7.70 -1.25 -6.44
C LEU A 96 -7.06 -0.57 -5.22
N GLN A 97 -5.92 -1.09 -4.77
CA GLN A 97 -5.16 -0.51 -3.66
C GLN A 97 -4.60 0.88 -4.02
N ALA A 98 -4.10 1.04 -5.25
CA ALA A 98 -3.66 2.35 -5.74
C ALA A 98 -4.82 3.34 -5.88
N MET A 99 -6.03 2.89 -6.24
CA MET A 99 -7.22 3.76 -6.25
C MET A 99 -7.57 4.27 -4.85
N GLN A 100 -7.51 3.41 -3.83
CA GLN A 100 -7.76 3.80 -2.44
C GLN A 100 -6.73 4.83 -1.95
N LEU A 101 -5.44 4.56 -2.20
CA LEU A 101 -4.37 5.49 -1.86
C LEU A 101 -4.50 6.83 -2.60
N LYS A 102 -4.90 6.80 -3.88
CA LYS A 102 -5.19 8.01 -4.66
C LYS A 102 -6.39 8.80 -4.10
N ALA A 103 -7.35 8.12 -3.48
CA ALA A 103 -8.47 8.74 -2.77
C ALA A 103 -8.12 9.24 -1.36
N ASN A 104 -6.83 9.28 -1.00
CA ASN A 104 -6.33 9.62 0.35
C ASN A 104 -6.82 8.67 1.46
N VAL A 105 -7.14 7.42 1.11
CA VAL A 105 -7.51 6.40 2.09
C VAL A 105 -6.29 5.52 2.37
N PRO A 106 -5.81 5.43 3.63
CA PRO A 106 -4.74 4.51 3.99
C PRO A 106 -5.21 3.06 3.88
N VAL A 107 -4.29 2.15 3.54
CA VAL A 107 -4.59 0.72 3.35
C VAL A 107 -3.67 -0.14 4.21
N ALA A 108 -4.14 -1.25 4.76
CA ALA A 108 -3.25 -2.16 5.49
C ALA A 108 -2.35 -2.94 4.52
N GLN A 109 -1.18 -3.37 4.98
CA GLN A 109 -0.27 -4.20 4.17
C GLN A 109 -0.95 -5.45 3.58
N TRP A 110 -1.94 -6.00 4.29
CA TRP A 110 -2.67 -7.21 3.92
C TRP A 110 -4.12 -6.98 3.48
N THR A 111 -4.54 -5.72 3.25
CA THR A 111 -5.85 -5.45 2.66
C THR A 111 -5.85 -5.90 1.21
N PHE A 112 -6.73 -6.80 0.80
CA PHE A 112 -6.84 -7.24 -0.59
C PHE A 112 -8.08 -6.67 -1.27
N PHE A 113 -7.97 -6.37 -2.55
CA PHE A 113 -9.05 -5.92 -3.44
C PHE A 113 -9.81 -4.72 -2.85
N ASN A 114 -11.13 -4.85 -2.70
CA ASN A 114 -12.03 -3.86 -2.10
C ASN A 114 -12.37 -4.18 -0.62
N ASP A 115 -11.53 -4.93 0.09
CA ASP A 115 -11.81 -5.22 1.50
C ASP A 115 -11.77 -3.92 2.32
N HIS A 116 -12.92 -3.56 2.89
CA HIS A 116 -13.14 -2.37 3.71
C HIS A 116 -13.08 -2.80 5.18
N ARG A 117 -11.89 -2.85 5.78
CA ARG A 117 -11.72 -3.13 7.21
C ARG A 117 -10.96 -2.01 7.88
#